data_AF-A0A847I9N8-F1
#
_entry.id   AF-A0A847I9N8-F1
#
_cell.length_a   1.000
_cell.length_b   1.000
_cell.length_c   1.000
_cell.angle_alpha   90.00
_cell.angle_beta   90.00
_cell.angle_gamma   90.00
#
_symmetry.space_group_name_H-M   'P 1'
#
loop_
_entity.id
_entity.type
_entity.pdbx_description
1 polymer ?
#
loop_
_entity_poly.entity_id
_entity_poly.type
_entity_poly.pdbx_seq_one_letter_code
_entity_poly.pdbx_strand_id
1 'polypeptide(L)'
;MREDVDEYRRIRAWLIGAVHELPTGILDGQNGATIAQCAEMRDELDGFAALCERLGLADHRGFIEDCRWHFEHYAHYLGRRRHFVDYPTYVSDRGGPLSVRIPSEAHLR
;
A
#
# COMPACT_ATOMS: atom_id res chain seq x y z
N MET A 1 -3.14 -23.08 5.75
CA MET A 1 -4.01 -22.99 4.54
C MET A 1 -5.28 -22.19 4.81
N ARG A 2 -6.22 -22.63 5.68
CA ARG A 2 -7.39 -21.77 6.02
C ARG A 2 -6.97 -20.48 6.72
N GLU A 3 -6.06 -20.58 7.69
CA GLU A 3 -5.50 -19.44 8.42
C GLU A 3 -4.76 -18.46 7.49
N ASP A 4 -3.90 -18.96 6.59
CA ASP A 4 -3.23 -18.14 5.57
C ASP A 4 -4.21 -17.36 4.69
N VAL A 5 -5.32 -17.98 4.27
CA VAL A 5 -6.34 -17.32 3.44
C VAL A 5 -7.09 -16.25 4.23
N ASP A 6 -7.40 -16.49 5.50
CA ASP A 6 -8.07 -15.52 6.36
C ASP A 6 -7.15 -14.33 6.69
N GLU A 7 -5.88 -14.61 6.98
CA GLU A 7 -4.85 -13.59 7.15
C GLU A 7 -4.66 -12.76 5.86
N TYR A 8 -4.62 -13.42 4.71
CA TYR A 8 -4.52 -12.74 3.42
C TYR A 8 -5.69 -11.78 3.21
N ARG A 9 -6.93 -12.23 3.47
CA ARG A 9 -8.13 -11.40 3.29
C ARG A 9 -8.10 -10.20 4.23
N ARG A 10 -7.68 -10.40 5.48
CA ARG A 10 -7.53 -9.32 6.47
C ARG A 10 -6.54 -8.27 5.99
N ILE A 11 -5.32 -8.68 5.64
CA ILE A 11 -4.25 -7.75 5.26
C ILE A 11 -4.58 -7.07 3.93
N ARG A 12 -5.11 -7.80 2.95
CA ARG A 12 -5.56 -7.23 1.67
C ARG A 12 -6.62 -6.17 1.86
N ALA A 13 -7.64 -6.43 2.68
CA ALA A 13 -8.70 -5.46 2.96
C ALA A 13 -8.14 -4.18 3.60
N TRP A 14 -7.20 -4.33 4.55
CA TRP A 14 -6.50 -3.20 5.15
C TRP A 14 -5.67 -2.43 4.11
N LEU A 15 -4.85 -3.09 3.29
CA LEU A 15 -4.06 -2.45 2.24
C LEU A 15 -4.93 -1.67 1.24
N ILE A 16 -6.08 -2.23 0.84
CA ILE A 16 -7.05 -1.56 -0.03
C ILE A 16 -7.58 -0.28 0.63
N GLY A 17 -7.95 -0.36 1.92
CA GLY A 17 -8.38 0.80 2.69
C GLY A 17 -7.28 1.86 2.81
N ALA A 18 -6.04 1.43 3.04
CA ALA A 18 -4.91 2.33 3.22
C ALA A 18 -4.61 3.17 1.98
N VAL A 19 -4.77 2.59 0.79
CA VAL A 19 -4.48 3.26 -0.50
C VAL A 19 -5.72 3.90 -1.15
N HIS A 20 -6.90 3.79 -0.53
CA HIS A 20 -8.16 4.28 -1.11
C HIS A 20 -8.17 5.80 -1.30
N GLU A 21 -7.60 6.54 -0.34
CA GLU A 21 -7.63 8.01 -0.32
C GLU A 21 -6.40 8.66 -0.97
N LEU A 22 -5.59 7.90 -1.71
CA LEU A 22 -4.44 8.45 -2.43
C LEU A 22 -4.82 9.60 -3.40
N PRO A 23 -5.95 9.56 -4.14
CA PRO A 23 -6.34 10.67 -5.00
C PRO A 23 -6.62 11.98 -4.24
N THR A 24 -6.97 11.91 -2.95
CA THR A 24 -7.15 13.08 -2.08
C THR A 24 -5.87 13.44 -1.31
N GLY A 25 -4.78 12.71 -1.55
CA GLY A 25 -3.48 12.95 -0.95
C GLY A 25 -3.29 12.34 0.43
N ILE A 26 -4.14 11.38 0.81
CA ILE A 26 -4.14 10.76 2.13
C ILE A 26 -3.76 9.28 2.00
N LEU A 27 -2.81 8.83 2.83
CA LEU A 27 -2.40 7.43 2.93
C LEU A 27 -2.80 6.90 4.31
N ASP A 28 -3.59 5.84 4.41
CA ASP A 28 -4.03 5.19 5.66
C ASP A 28 -4.95 6.02 6.57
N GLY A 29 -6.26 5.99 6.24
CA GLY A 29 -7.33 6.60 7.03
C GLY A 29 -7.36 8.13 6.98
N GLN A 30 -8.41 8.73 7.55
CA GLN A 30 -8.74 10.16 7.36
C GLN A 30 -7.65 11.17 7.78
N ASN A 31 -6.75 10.79 8.69
CA ASN A 31 -5.68 11.67 9.18
C ASN A 31 -4.35 11.46 8.45
N GLY A 32 -4.27 10.43 7.62
CA GLY A 32 -3.04 9.95 7.02
C GLY A 32 -2.08 9.30 8.03
N ALA A 33 -1.21 8.45 7.52
CA ALA A 33 -0.14 7.81 8.27
C ALA A 33 0.89 8.83 8.74
N THR A 34 1.49 8.57 9.89
CA THR A 34 2.73 9.20 10.33
C THR A 34 3.94 8.53 9.67
N ILE A 35 5.13 9.13 9.80
CA ILE A 35 6.40 8.52 9.34
C ILE A 35 6.65 7.16 10.03
N ALA A 36 6.31 7.04 11.32
CA ALA A 36 6.44 5.79 12.05
C ALA A 36 5.46 4.72 11.53
N GLN A 37 4.20 5.09 11.33
CA GLN A 37 3.21 4.19 10.72
C GLN A 37 3.62 3.77 9.31
N CYS A 38 4.21 4.64 8.49
CA CYS A 38 4.73 4.24 7.18
C CYS A 38 5.78 3.13 7.28
N ALA A 39 6.57 3.08 8.36
CA ALA A 39 7.50 1.98 8.59
C ALA A 39 6.75 0.68 8.92
N GLU A 40 5.80 0.73 9.86
CA GLU A 40 4.94 -0.41 10.23
C GLU A 40 4.17 -0.97 9.02
N MET A 41 3.68 -0.09 8.14
CA MET A 41 2.99 -0.47 6.92
C MET A 41 3.86 -1.27 5.95
N ARG A 42 5.17 -0.94 5.87
CA ARG A 42 6.10 -1.71 5.03
C ARG A 42 6.37 -3.09 5.62
N ASP A 43 6.46 -3.20 6.94
CA ASP A 43 6.65 -4.49 7.61
C ASP A 43 5.42 -5.39 7.39
N GLU A 44 4.19 -4.86 7.51
CA GLU A 44 2.97 -5.61 7.20
C GLU A 44 2.89 -5.98 5.71
N LEU A 45 3.36 -5.11 4.80
CA LEU A 45 3.42 -5.37 3.37
C LEU A 45 4.44 -6.48 3.01
N ASP A 46 5.58 -6.53 3.70
CA ASP A 46 6.55 -7.63 3.55
C ASP A 46 5.93 -8.96 4.01
N GLY A 47 5.18 -8.95 5.12
CA GLY A 47 4.38 -10.10 5.56
C GLY A 47 3.33 -10.52 4.52
N PHE A 48 2.62 -9.56 3.93
CA PHE A 48 1.67 -9.82 2.86
C PHE A 48 2.31 -10.43 1.61
N ALA A 49 3.49 -9.94 1.22
CA ALA A 49 4.23 -10.45 0.07
C ALA A 49 4.63 -11.92 0.28
N ALA A 50 5.21 -12.24 1.45
CA ALA A 50 5.55 -13.61 1.81
C ALA A 50 4.30 -14.52 1.85
N LEU A 51 3.17 -14.01 2.34
CA LEU A 51 1.91 -14.74 2.35
C LEU A 51 1.37 -15.00 0.93
N CYS A 52 1.46 -14.02 0.02
CA CYS A 52 1.11 -14.19 -1.39
C CYS A 52 1.96 -15.27 -2.06
N GLU A 53 3.27 -15.33 -1.77
CA GLU A 53 4.15 -16.38 -2.27
C GLU A 53 3.74 -17.77 -1.76
N ARG A 54 3.45 -17.91 -0.46
CA ARG A 54 2.97 -19.19 0.11
C ARG A 54 1.67 -19.68 -0.53
N LEU A 55 0.79 -18.74 -0.90
CA LEU A 55 -0.51 -19.02 -1.52
C LEU A 55 -0.43 -19.14 -3.05
N GLY A 56 0.73 -18.91 -3.68
CA GLY A 56 0.89 -18.98 -5.14
C GLY A 56 0.23 -17.83 -5.92
N LEU A 57 0.05 -16.66 -5.30
CA LEU A 57 -0.66 -15.51 -5.84
C LEU A 57 0.25 -14.59 -6.67
N ALA A 58 0.72 -15.06 -7.83
CA ALA A 58 1.68 -14.32 -8.66
C ALA A 58 1.15 -12.99 -9.25
N ASP A 59 -0.18 -12.83 -9.34
CA ASP A 59 -0.84 -11.62 -9.86
C ASP A 59 -0.83 -10.44 -8.88
N HIS A 60 -0.36 -10.63 -7.64
CA HIS A 60 -0.31 -9.60 -6.61
C HIS A 60 0.93 -8.71 -6.66
N ARG A 61 1.92 -9.07 -7.49
CA ARG A 61 3.20 -8.35 -7.56
C ARG A 61 3.04 -6.85 -7.82
N GLY A 62 2.22 -6.47 -8.81
CA GLY A 62 2.00 -5.06 -9.13
C GLY A 62 1.33 -4.28 -7.97
N PHE A 63 0.36 -4.90 -7.30
CA PHE A 63 -0.29 -4.32 -6.13
C PHE A 63 0.71 -4.08 -4.98
N ILE A 64 1.59 -5.05 -4.73
CA ILE A 64 2.62 -4.96 -3.71
C ILE A 64 3.64 -3.86 -4.04
N GLU A 65 4.10 -3.80 -5.30
CA GLU A 65 5.06 -2.79 -5.76
C GLU A 65 4.47 -1.37 -5.66
N ASP A 66 3.22 -1.17 -6.08
CA ASP A 66 2.52 0.12 -5.96
C ASP A 66 2.33 0.55 -4.50
N CYS A 67 1.88 -0.36 -3.62
CA CYS A 67 1.77 -0.08 -2.19
C CYS A 67 3.13 0.28 -1.58
N ARG A 68 4.19 -0.48 -1.90
CA ARG A 68 5.54 -0.23 -1.40
C ARG A 68 6.02 1.16 -1.80
N TRP A 69 5.79 1.54 -3.06
CA TRP A 69 6.14 2.86 -3.56
C TRP A 69 5.51 3.95 -2.68
N HIS A 70 4.21 3.86 -2.39
CA HIS A 70 3.53 4.85 -1.55
C HIS A 70 4.05 4.86 -0.12
N PHE A 71 4.26 3.71 0.51
CA PHE A 71 4.65 3.66 1.92
C PHE A 71 6.06 4.23 2.12
N GLU A 72 6.96 4.04 1.16
CA GLU A 72 8.29 4.66 1.17
C GLU A 72 8.23 6.17 0.91
N HIS A 73 7.43 6.58 -0.07
CA HIS A 73 7.42 7.94 -0.56
C HIS A 73 6.56 8.89 0.27
N TYR A 74 5.52 8.40 0.94
CA TYR A 74 4.70 9.20 1.84
C TYR A 74 5.50 9.66 3.06
N ALA A 75 6.33 8.80 3.65
CA ALA A 75 7.23 9.17 4.74
C ALA A 75 8.19 10.30 4.33
N HIS A 76 8.75 10.23 3.12
CA HIS A 76 9.60 11.29 2.56
C HIS A 76 8.84 12.60 2.36
N TYR A 77 7.64 12.53 1.78
CA TYR A 77 6.74 13.67 1.61
C TYR A 77 6.45 14.35 2.94
N LEU A 78 6.08 13.60 3.99
CA LEU A 78 5.80 14.14 5.31
C LEU A 78 7.00 14.84 5.93
N GLY A 79 8.19 14.23 5.84
CA GLY A 79 9.43 14.80 6.39
C GLY A 79 9.87 16.11 5.71
N ARG A 80 9.33 16.41 4.52
CA ARG A 80 9.70 17.58 3.71
C ARG A 80 8.49 18.36 3.21
N ARG A 81 7.34 18.22 3.88
CA ARG A 81 6.03 18.69 3.39
C ARG A 81 6.02 20.14 2.91
N ARG A 82 6.78 21.03 3.57
CA ARG A 82 6.93 22.45 3.17
C ARG A 82 7.52 22.69 1.77
N HIS A 83 8.12 21.67 1.16
CA HIS A 83 8.76 21.74 -0.16
C HIS A 83 7.86 21.20 -1.29
N PHE A 84 6.66 20.73 -0.96
CA PHE A 84 5.74 20.11 -1.91
C PHE A 84 4.36 20.79 -1.82
N VAL A 85 3.67 20.88 -2.95
CA VAL A 85 2.34 21.50 -3.03
C VAL A 85 1.31 20.62 -2.31
N ASP A 86 1.23 19.37 -2.73
CA ASP A 86 0.40 18.33 -2.15
C ASP A 86 0.99 16.95 -2.50
N TYR A 87 0.41 15.90 -1.94
CA TYR A 87 0.89 14.54 -2.18
C TYR A 87 0.66 14.07 -3.63
N PRO A 88 -0.51 14.25 -4.26
CA PRO A 88 -0.72 13.83 -5.66
C PRO A 88 0.26 14.47 -6.66
N THR A 89 0.60 15.74 -6.47
CA THR A 89 1.63 16.42 -7.27
C THR A 89 3.00 15.81 -6.99
N TYR A 90 3.35 15.60 -5.72
CA TYR A 90 4.59 14.95 -5.32
C TYR A 90 4.77 13.55 -5.95
N VAL A 91 3.67 12.79 -6.08
CA VAL A 91 3.62 11.48 -6.75
C VAL A 91 3.85 11.63 -8.25
N SER A 92 3.11 12.54 -8.89
CA SER A 92 3.18 12.80 -10.33
C SER A 92 4.59 13.25 -10.76
N ASP A 93 5.21 14.15 -10.01
CA ASP A 93 6.58 14.66 -10.26
C ASP A 93 7.65 13.55 -10.24
N ARG A 94 7.34 12.41 -9.61
CA ARG A 94 8.24 11.26 -9.48
C ARG A 94 7.83 10.07 -10.37
N GLY A 95 6.80 10.24 -11.20
CA GLY A 95 6.27 9.15 -12.02
C GLY A 95 5.69 8.00 -11.21
N GLY A 96 5.22 8.27 -9.99
CA GLY A 96 4.57 7.26 -9.14
C GLY A 96 3.11 7.00 -9.55
N PRO A 97 2.51 5.88 -9.07
CA PRO A 97 1.12 5.57 -9.36
C PRO A 97 0.18 6.50 -8.60
N LEU A 98 -0.79 7.14 -9.27
CA LEU A 98 -1.83 7.95 -8.59
C LEU A 98 -2.96 7.10 -7.99
N SER A 99 -3.03 5.84 -8.38
CA SER A 99 -3.99 4.86 -7.91
C SER A 99 -3.35 3.48 -7.95
N VAL A 100 -3.72 2.64 -6.99
CA VAL A 100 -3.21 1.27 -6.90
C VAL A 100 -4.19 0.30 -7.55
N ARG A 101 -3.71 -0.61 -8.41
CA ARG A 101 -4.56 -1.63 -9.04
C ARG A 101 -4.84 -2.78 -8.08
N ILE A 102 -6.12 -2.99 -7.74
CA ILE A 102 -6.52 -4.04 -6.80
C ILE A 102 -6.51 -5.43 -7.48
N PRO A 103 -5.83 -6.44 -6.91
CA PRO A 103 -5.75 -7.79 -7.46
C PRO A 103 -7.03 -8.61 -7.17
N SER A 104 -7.29 -9.63 -7.99
CA SER A 104 -8.48 -10.50 -7.87
C SER A 104 -8.29 -11.60 -6.81
N GLU A 105 -9.39 -12.08 -6.23
CA GLU A 105 -9.39 -13.24 -5.33
C GLU A 105 -9.78 -14.55 -6.03
N ALA A 106 -9.97 -14.56 -7.35
CA ALA A 106 -10.53 -15.70 -8.08
C ALA A 106 -9.73 -17.01 -7.94
N HIS A 107 -8.45 -16.93 -7.54
CA HIS A 107 -7.56 -18.08 -7.37
C HIS A 107 -7.59 -18.69 -5.96
N LEU A 108 -8.25 -18.04 -4.99
CA LEU A 108 -8.33 -18.51 -3.61
C LEU A 108 -9.56 -19.40 -3.42
N ARG A 109 -9.34 -20.72 -3.30
CA ARG A 109 -10.36 -21.72 -2.96
C ARG A 109 -10.23 -22.17 -1.51
#